data_AF-W7QRV4-F1
#
_entry.id   AF-W7QRV4-F1
#
_cell.length_a   1.000
_cell.length_b   1.000
_cell.length_c   1.000
_cell.angle_alpha   90.00
_cell.angle_beta   90.00
_cell.angle_gamma   90.00
#
_symmetry.space_group_name_H-M   'P 1'
#
loop_
_entity.id
_entity.type
_entity.pdbx_description
1 polymer ?
#
loop_
_entity_poly.entity_id
_entity_poly.type
_entity_poly.pdbx_seq_one_letter_code
_entity_poly.pdbx_strand_id
1 'polypeptide(L)'
;MFAGYTSKTGACIAHELGREKFCDISISDLRSSDESWILVSKSTGITEKKAQWIVTDQIPYPDVKNGENLHLGSCRINGKFVHTLSAVVSEIDAEWLPAVRWAANVDLSTGTISTINAKGVECLNEGWGI
;
A
#
# COMPACT_ATOMS: atom_id res chain seq x y z
N MET A 1 0.20 -19.25 -9.00
CA MET A 1 1.38 -18.42 -9.33
C MET A 1 1.13 -17.84 -10.71
N PHE A 2 0.87 -16.53 -10.81
CA PHE A 2 0.61 -15.89 -12.10
C PHE A 2 1.94 -15.79 -12.86
N ALA A 3 2.11 -16.57 -13.92
CA ALA A 3 3.33 -16.52 -14.73
C ALA A 3 3.48 -15.11 -15.35
N GLY A 4 4.68 -14.54 -15.28
CA GLY A 4 4.97 -13.20 -15.82
C GLY A 4 4.64 -12.02 -14.91
N TYR A 5 4.15 -12.25 -13.70
CA TYR A 5 3.91 -11.20 -12.71
C TYR A 5 4.95 -11.20 -11.59
N THR A 6 5.31 -10.00 -11.13
CA THR A 6 6.22 -9.75 -10.01
C THR A 6 5.62 -8.75 -9.05
N SER A 7 5.74 -9.00 -7.75
CA SER A 7 5.50 -7.96 -6.73
C SER A 7 6.82 -7.29 -6.41
N LYS A 8 6.84 -5.96 -6.32
CA LYS A 8 8.05 -5.17 -6.04
C LYS A 8 7.98 -4.49 -4.68
N THR A 9 6.78 -4.11 -4.25
CA THR A 9 6.53 -3.39 -3.02
C THR A 9 5.29 -3.96 -2.34
N GLY A 10 5.36 -4.12 -1.02
CA GLY A 10 4.23 -4.53 -0.21
C GLY A 10 4.39 -4.07 1.23
N ALA A 11 3.28 -3.82 1.90
CA ALA A 11 3.24 -3.40 3.28
C ALA A 11 2.16 -4.15 4.04
N CYS A 12 2.46 -4.54 5.28
CA CYS A 12 1.45 -5.01 6.21
C CYS A 12 0.71 -3.83 6.83
N ILE A 13 -0.62 -3.92 6.90
CA ILE A 13 -1.42 -2.95 7.63
C ILE A 13 -1.47 -3.39 9.10
N ALA A 14 -0.41 -3.06 9.82
CA ALA A 14 -0.03 -3.79 11.04
C ALA A 14 -0.56 -3.15 12.34
N HIS A 15 -0.74 -1.83 12.38
CA HIS A 15 -1.08 -1.10 13.60
C HIS A 15 -2.58 -1.01 13.89
N GLU A 16 -3.42 -1.02 12.86
CA GLU A 16 -4.88 -0.84 13.02
C GLU A 16 -5.59 -2.11 13.53
N LEU A 17 -4.95 -3.28 13.45
CA LEU A 17 -5.54 -4.58 13.82
C LEU A 17 -5.07 -5.12 15.18
N GLY A 18 -4.08 -4.47 15.81
CA GLY A 18 -3.44 -4.93 17.04
C GLY A 18 -2.30 -5.94 16.82
N ARG A 19 -1.45 -6.11 17.84
CA ARG A 19 -0.18 -6.88 17.74
C ARG A 19 -0.34 -8.35 17.32
N GLU A 20 -1.45 -8.99 17.66
CA GLU A 20 -1.67 -10.41 17.30
C GLU A 20 -2.09 -10.60 15.84
N LYS A 21 -2.56 -9.53 15.19
CA LYS A 21 -3.02 -9.50 13.80
C LYS A 21 -2.08 -8.65 12.94
N PHE A 22 -0.85 -8.49 13.41
CA PHE A 22 0.21 -7.77 12.74
C PHE A 22 0.52 -8.52 11.44
N CYS A 23 0.09 -7.96 10.30
CA CYS A 23 0.06 -8.62 8.98
C CYS A 23 -1.14 -9.55 8.70
N ASP A 24 -2.30 -9.37 9.32
CA ASP A 24 -3.51 -10.08 8.85
C ASP A 24 -4.01 -9.55 7.51
N ILE A 25 -3.77 -8.27 7.22
CA ILE A 25 -4.10 -7.61 5.96
C ILE A 25 -2.83 -6.94 5.42
N SER A 26 -2.61 -7.08 4.12
CA SER A 26 -1.52 -6.42 3.39
C SER A 26 -2.02 -5.73 2.15
N ILE A 27 -1.26 -4.74 1.72
CA ILE A 27 -1.40 -4.08 0.44
C ILE A 27 -0.09 -4.25 -0.34
N SER A 28 -0.18 -4.61 -1.61
CA SER A 28 0.99 -4.81 -2.46
C SER A 28 0.73 -4.39 -3.89
N ASP A 29 1.80 -4.22 -4.65
CA ASP A 29 1.71 -4.15 -6.10
C ASP A 29 1.94 -5.53 -6.74
N LEU A 30 1.34 -5.71 -7.91
CA LEU A 30 1.58 -6.85 -8.78
C LEU A 30 1.74 -6.32 -10.21
N ARG A 31 2.91 -6.50 -10.82
CA ARG A 31 3.26 -5.93 -12.13
C ARG A 31 3.67 -7.00 -13.13
N SER A 32 3.22 -6.86 -14.37
CA SER A 32 3.73 -7.54 -15.57
C SER A 32 4.11 -6.50 -16.64
N SER A 33 4.43 -6.95 -17.86
CA SER A 33 4.67 -6.04 -18.99
C SER A 33 3.41 -5.32 -19.46
N ASP A 34 2.25 -5.95 -19.28
CA ASP A 34 1.00 -5.52 -19.93
C ASP A 34 0.02 -4.93 -18.92
N GLU A 35 0.07 -5.40 -17.68
CA GLU A 35 -0.87 -5.01 -16.64
C GLU A 35 -0.18 -4.86 -15.29
N SER A 36 -0.68 -3.93 -14.48
CA SER A 36 -0.25 -3.75 -13.10
C SER A 36 -1.43 -3.45 -12.21
N TRP A 37 -1.39 -3.99 -11.00
CA TRP A 37 -2.49 -3.95 -10.03
C TRP A 37 -1.97 -3.56 -8.64
N ILE A 38 -2.83 -2.92 -7.86
CA ILE A 38 -2.72 -2.86 -6.40
C ILE A 38 -3.64 -3.92 -5.83
N LEU A 39 -3.12 -4.76 -4.94
CA LEU A 39 -3.85 -5.85 -4.32
C LEU A 39 -4.03 -5.59 -2.84
N VAL A 40 -5.20 -5.90 -2.32
CA VAL A 40 -5.41 -6.14 -0.89
C VAL A 40 -5.45 -7.64 -0.68
N SER A 41 -4.68 -8.12 0.29
CA SER A 41 -4.63 -9.53 0.63
C SER A 41 -4.84 -9.75 2.11
N LYS A 42 -5.53 -10.85 2.44
CA LYS A 42 -5.74 -11.30 3.81
C LYS A 42 -4.99 -12.59 4.08
N SER A 43 -4.31 -12.66 5.22
CA SER A 43 -3.64 -13.88 5.68
C SER A 43 -4.67 -14.97 5.97
N THR A 44 -4.42 -16.18 5.47
CA THR A 44 -5.21 -17.38 5.75
C THR A 44 -4.45 -18.38 6.62
N GLY A 45 -3.32 -17.94 7.20
CA GLY A 45 -2.47 -18.73 8.07
C GLY A 45 -1.13 -19.10 7.44
N ILE A 46 -0.50 -20.15 7.95
CA ILE A 46 0.82 -20.60 7.52
C ILE A 46 0.73 -22.08 7.15
N THR A 47 1.20 -22.41 5.95
CA THR A 47 1.34 -23.80 5.48
C THR A 47 2.80 -24.04 5.13
N GLU A 48 3.41 -25.09 5.71
CA GLU A 48 4.80 -25.47 5.44
C GLU A 48 5.80 -24.30 5.54
N LYS A 49 5.69 -23.49 6.59
CA LYS A 49 6.50 -22.27 6.84
C LYS A 49 6.32 -21.13 5.83
N LYS A 50 5.29 -21.19 4.99
CA LYS A 50 4.94 -20.12 4.06
C LYS A 50 3.62 -19.48 4.49
N ALA A 51 3.64 -18.16 4.67
CA ALA A 51 2.42 -17.40 4.88
C ALA A 51 1.51 -17.58 3.66
N GLN A 52 0.25 -17.91 3.92
CA GLN A 52 -0.78 -18.07 2.91
C GLN A 52 -1.65 -16.81 2.89
N TRP A 53 -1.98 -16.37 1.69
CA TRP A 53 -2.72 -15.14 1.47
C TRP A 53 -3.79 -15.36 0.43
N ILE A 54 -4.95 -14.75 0.64
CA ILE A 54 -6.01 -14.64 -0.36
C ILE A 54 -6.15 -13.17 -0.76
N VAL A 55 -6.21 -12.91 -2.06
CA VAL A 55 -6.53 -11.56 -2.57
C VAL A 55 -8.00 -11.29 -2.29
N THR A 56 -8.29 -10.22 -1.56
CA THR A 56 -9.67 -9.83 -1.21
C THR A 56 -10.20 -8.74 -2.12
N ASP A 57 -9.32 -7.91 -2.68
CA ASP A 57 -9.70 -6.87 -3.62
C ASP A 57 -8.50 -6.42 -4.46
N GLN A 58 -8.78 -5.75 -5.58
CA GLN A 58 -7.76 -5.16 -6.45
C GLN A 58 -8.27 -3.92 -7.17
N ILE A 59 -7.35 -2.99 -7.43
CA ILE A 59 -7.59 -1.84 -8.32
C ILE A 59 -6.43 -1.68 -9.30
N PRO A 60 -6.64 -1.01 -10.45
CA PRO A 60 -5.56 -0.72 -11.39
C PRO A 60 -4.41 0.01 -10.70
N TYR A 61 -3.18 -0.33 -11.08
CA TYR A 61 -2.00 0.39 -10.62
C TYR A 61 -2.07 1.87 -11.05
N PRO A 62 -1.78 2.81 -10.14
CA PRO A 62 -1.91 4.24 -10.46
C PRO A 62 -0.85 4.69 -11.48
N ASP A 63 -1.17 5.71 -12.26
CA ASP A 63 -0.19 6.38 -13.12
C ASP A 63 0.88 7.06 -12.24
N VAL A 64 2.10 6.50 -12.24
CA VAL A 64 3.26 7.04 -11.51
C VAL A 64 4.21 7.64 -12.54
N LYS A 65 4.45 8.96 -12.45
CA LYS A 65 5.30 9.68 -13.40
C LYS A 65 6.74 9.78 -12.89
N ASN A 66 7.64 10.24 -13.76
CA ASN A 66 9.01 10.55 -13.36
C ASN A 66 9.02 11.59 -12.22
N GLY A 67 9.82 11.33 -11.18
CA GLY A 67 9.87 12.16 -9.96
C GLY A 67 8.76 11.84 -8.96
N GLU A 68 8.09 10.70 -9.09
CA GLU A 68 7.06 10.22 -8.17
C GLU A 68 7.25 8.77 -7.81
N ASN A 69 6.76 8.39 -6.63
CA ASN A 69 6.78 7.02 -6.17
C ASN A 69 5.44 6.61 -5.56
N LEU A 70 5.15 5.31 -5.63
CA LEU A 70 4.07 4.69 -4.89
C LEU A 70 4.56 4.32 -3.48
N HIS A 71 3.90 4.87 -2.46
CA HIS A 71 4.11 4.52 -1.05
C HIS A 71 2.89 3.75 -0.54
N LEU A 72 3.14 2.69 0.21
CA LEU A 72 2.12 1.79 0.74
C LEU A 72 2.18 1.74 2.27
N GLY A 73 1.07 2.05 2.96
CA GLY A 73 0.86 1.74 4.38
C GLY A 73 1.55 2.65 5.42
N SER A 74 2.42 3.57 4.99
CA SER A 74 3.13 4.51 5.87
C SER A 74 2.75 5.96 5.56
N CYS A 75 1.45 6.29 5.68
CA CYS A 75 0.93 7.61 5.33
C CYS A 75 0.12 8.25 6.45
N ARG A 76 -0.09 9.56 6.33
CA ARG A 76 -0.94 10.38 7.18
C ARG A 76 -1.92 11.18 6.32
N ILE A 77 -3.06 11.53 6.90
CA ILE A 77 -4.00 12.47 6.31
C ILE A 77 -4.29 13.59 7.31
N ASN A 78 -4.09 14.84 6.89
CA ASN A 78 -4.21 16.03 7.74
C ASN A 78 -3.43 15.89 9.07
N GLY A 79 -2.21 15.35 9.00
CA GLY A 79 -1.32 15.17 10.15
C GLY A 79 -1.58 13.91 11.00
N LYS A 80 -2.68 13.17 10.78
CA LYS A 80 -2.97 11.94 11.52
C LYS A 80 -2.45 10.72 10.75
N PHE A 81 -1.60 9.92 11.38
CA PHE A 81 -1.10 8.67 10.81
C PHE A 81 -2.25 7.69 10.56
N VAL A 82 -2.26 7.05 9.39
CA VAL A 82 -3.26 6.08 8.97
C VAL A 82 -2.59 4.98 8.16
N HIS A 83 -2.50 3.77 8.73
CA HIS A 83 -1.77 2.67 8.10
C HIS A 83 -2.51 2.03 6.91
N THR A 84 -3.79 2.34 6.74
CA THR A 84 -4.60 1.85 5.60
C THR A 84 -4.44 2.70 4.35
N LEU A 85 -3.69 3.81 4.43
CA LEU A 85 -3.49 4.72 3.32
C LEU A 85 -2.27 4.35 2.49
N SER A 86 -2.44 4.51 1.18
CA SER A 86 -1.39 4.44 0.18
C SER A 86 -1.53 5.62 -0.76
N ALA A 87 -0.41 6.12 -1.29
CA ALA A 87 -0.46 7.26 -2.20
C ALA A 87 0.68 7.25 -3.21
N VAL A 88 0.45 7.94 -4.33
CA VAL A 88 1.53 8.38 -5.21
C VAL A 88 1.99 9.73 -4.70
N VAL A 89 3.27 9.82 -4.35
CA VAL A 89 3.89 11.00 -3.74
C VAL A 89 4.99 11.57 -4.62
N SER A 90 5.23 12.88 -4.50
CA SER A 90 6.40 13.51 -5.13
C SER A 90 7.69 13.12 -4.42
N GLU A 91 8.73 12.82 -5.19
CA GLU A 91 10.08 12.69 -4.68
C GLU A 91 10.66 14.09 -4.40
N ILE A 92 10.63 14.50 -3.14
CA ILE A 92 11.24 15.75 -2.67
C ILE A 92 12.10 15.45 -1.45
N ASP A 93 13.03 16.34 -1.16
CA ASP A 93 13.88 16.26 0.02
C ASP A 93 13.10 16.71 1.27
N ALA A 94 12.23 15.82 1.76
CA ALA A 94 11.42 16.03 2.96
C ALA A 94 11.16 14.71 3.70
N GLU A 95 10.89 14.81 5.01
CA GLU A 95 10.44 13.69 5.84
C GLU A 95 9.05 13.17 5.40
N TRP A 96 8.18 14.09 5.00
CA TRP A 96 6.81 13.80 4.60
C TRP A 96 6.61 14.21 3.15
N LEU A 97 6.30 13.24 2.31
CA LEU A 97 6.15 13.40 0.88
C LEU A 97 4.67 13.61 0.54
N PRO A 98 4.28 14.75 -0.04
CA PRO A 98 2.88 15.02 -0.33
C PRO A 98 2.36 14.11 -1.44
N ALA A 99 1.14 13.60 -1.24
CA ALA A 99 0.42 12.91 -2.29
C ALA A 99 0.00 13.90 -3.38
N VAL A 100 0.14 13.48 -4.64
CA VAL A 100 -0.08 14.37 -5.79
C VAL A 100 -1.42 14.15 -6.47
N ARG A 101 -1.63 12.95 -7.02
CA ARG A 101 -2.71 12.66 -7.97
C ARG A 101 -3.55 11.46 -7.58
N TRP A 102 -3.05 10.65 -6.66
CA TRP A 102 -3.67 9.40 -6.30
C TRP A 102 -3.40 9.09 -4.83
N ALA A 103 -4.46 8.70 -4.14
CA ALA A 103 -4.41 8.08 -2.85
C ALA A 103 -5.52 7.03 -2.78
N ALA A 104 -5.31 5.99 -1.99
CA ALA A 104 -6.30 4.96 -1.73
C ALA A 104 -6.31 4.58 -0.25
N ASN A 105 -7.46 4.11 0.19
CA ASN A 105 -7.67 3.60 1.54
C ASN A 105 -8.18 2.17 1.48
N VAL A 106 -7.63 1.32 2.35
CA VAL A 106 -8.16 -0.02 2.62
C VAL A 106 -9.20 0.05 3.74
N ASP A 107 -10.39 -0.46 3.48
CA ASP A 107 -11.37 -0.75 4.52
C ASP A 107 -11.07 -2.13 5.11
N LEU A 108 -10.65 -2.15 6.37
CA LEU A 108 -10.24 -3.37 7.06
C LEU A 108 -11.41 -4.30 7.43
N SER A 109 -12.63 -3.77 7.48
CA SER A 109 -13.82 -4.55 7.80
C SER A 109 -14.26 -5.42 6.63
N THR A 110 -14.14 -4.90 5.42
CA THR A 110 -14.52 -5.57 4.17
C THR A 110 -13.34 -6.19 3.44
N GLY A 111 -12.12 -5.70 3.70
CA GLY A 111 -10.92 -6.08 2.94
C GLY A 111 -10.88 -5.46 1.54
N THR A 112 -11.57 -4.35 1.33
CA THR A 112 -11.68 -3.67 0.02
C THR A 112 -10.80 -2.42 -0.03
N ILE A 113 -10.38 -2.03 -1.23
CA ILE A 113 -9.61 -0.81 -1.50
C ILE A 113 -10.44 0.16 -2.33
N SER A 114 -10.38 1.44 -1.97
CA SER A 114 -11.05 2.50 -2.72
C SER A 114 -10.14 3.70 -2.88
N THR A 115 -10.25 4.38 -4.02
CA THR A 115 -9.55 5.64 -4.25
C THR A 115 -10.19 6.76 -3.44
N ILE A 116 -9.36 7.65 -2.90
CA ILE A 116 -9.79 8.81 -2.12
C ILE A 116 -9.15 10.08 -2.69
N ASN A 117 -9.58 11.24 -2.19
CA ASN A 117 -8.93 12.50 -2.52
C ASN A 117 -7.51 12.52 -1.92
N ALA A 118 -6.50 12.79 -2.75
CA ALA A 118 -5.09 12.87 -2.33
C ALA A 118 -4.78 14.13 -1.49
N LYS A 119 -5.65 15.15 -1.50
CA LYS A 119 -5.42 16.40 -0.77
C LYS A 119 -5.25 16.15 0.73
N GLY A 120 -4.11 16.60 1.26
CA GLY A 120 -3.77 16.47 2.67
C GLY A 120 -3.23 15.10 3.06
N VAL A 121 -3.06 14.19 2.10
CA VAL A 121 -2.35 12.92 2.30
C VAL A 121 -0.85 13.16 2.09
N GLU A 122 -0.04 12.64 3.00
CA GLU A 122 1.42 12.65 2.91
C GLU A 122 1.94 11.29 3.36
N CYS A 123 3.00 10.77 2.73
CA CYS A 123 3.62 9.51 3.14
C CYS A 123 5.03 9.73 3.68
N LEU A 124 5.42 8.88 4.62
CA LEU A 124 6.72 8.93 5.26
C LEU A 124 7.81 8.56 4.24
N ASN A 125 8.84 9.40 4.18
CA ASN A 125 10.12 9.05 3.57
C ASN A 125 10.93 8.23 4.58
N GLU A 126 10.89 6.91 4.47
CA GLU A 126 11.54 5.99 5.43
C GLU A 126 13.07 6.11 5.45
N GLY A 127 13.67 6.75 4.44
CA GLY A 127 15.11 7.05 4.39
C GLY A 127 15.49 8.43 4.92
N TRP A 128 14.54 9.24 5.39
CA TRP A 128 14.83 10.59 5.87
C TRP A 128 15.75 10.59 7.10
N GLY A 129 16.84 11.35 7.04
CA GLY A 129 17.76 11.54 8.17
C GLY A 129 18.76 10.41 8.41
N ILE A 130 18.88 9.45 7.48
CA ILE A 130 19.90 8.38 7.47
C ILE A 130 21.10 8.81 6.62
#